data_AF-A0A8T3R5V7-F1
#
_entry.id   AF-A0A8T3R5V7-F1
#
_cell.length_a   1.000
_cell.length_b   1.000
_cell.length_c   1.000
_cell.angle_alpha   90.00
_cell.angle_beta   90.00
_cell.angle_gamma   90.00
#
_symmetry.space_group_name_H-M   'P 1'
#
loop_
_entity.id
_entity.type
_entity.pdbx_description
1 polymer ?
#
loop_
_entity_poly.entity_id
_entity_poly.type
_entity_poly.pdbx_seq_one_letter_code
_entity_poly.pdbx_strand_id
1 'polypeptide(L)' 'TVLNNGGGAWDNAKKYIESGNLKDDQGNVLGKGSLAHAAAVVGDTVGDPFKDTAGPSLHVLVKLLATITLVLAPLFIR' A
#
# COMPACT_ATOMS: atom_id res chain seq x y z
N THR A 1 3.21 9.16 -1.03
CA THR A 1 1.87 9.00 -0.41
C THR A 1 0.92 8.18 -1.28
N VAL A 2 0.97 8.30 -2.62
CA VAL A 2 0.10 7.52 -3.53
C VAL A 2 0.29 5.99 -3.38
N LEU A 3 1.54 5.53 -3.24
CA LEU A 3 1.87 4.10 -3.10
C LEU A 3 1.30 3.46 -1.83
N ASN A 4 1.48 4.11 -0.66
CA ASN A 4 0.92 3.63 0.61
C ASN A 4 -0.61 3.65 0.62
N ASN A 5 -1.21 4.73 0.11
CA ASN A 5 -2.66 4.88 0.15
C ASN A 5 -3.36 3.91 -0.81
N GLY A 6 -2.77 3.64 -1.99
CA GLY A 6 -3.29 2.65 -2.94
C GLY A 6 -3.24 1.23 -2.39
N GLY A 7 -2.07 0.79 -1.89
CA GLY A 7 -1.94 -0.53 -1.27
C GLY A 7 -2.83 -0.69 -0.02
N GLY A 8 -2.92 0.34 0.82
CA GLY A 8 -3.78 0.32 2.01
C GLY A 8 -5.28 0.30 1.67
N ALA A 9 -5.70 0.96 0.60
CA ALA A 9 -7.07 0.90 0.13
C ALA A 9 -7.44 -0.52 -0.36
N TRP A 10 -6.54 -1.21 -1.07
CA TRP A 10 -6.77 -2.59 -1.50
C TRP A 10 -6.81 -3.58 -0.33
N ASP A 11 -5.94 -3.46 0.68
CA ASP A 11 -6.00 -4.29 1.89
C ASP A 11 -7.31 -4.07 2.66
N ASN A 12 -7.73 -2.81 2.82
CA ASN A 12 -8.98 -2.48 3.49
C ASN A 12 -10.20 -2.97 2.72
N ALA A 13 -10.19 -2.90 1.38
CA ALA A 13 -11.25 -3.45 0.55
C ALA A 13 -11.35 -4.98 0.72
N LYS A 14 -10.21 -5.68 0.73
CA LYS A 14 -10.16 -7.13 1.04
C LYS A 14 -10.77 -7.42 2.42
N LYS A 15 -10.32 -6.72 3.48
CA LYS A 15 -10.85 -6.89 4.84
C LYS A 15 -12.34 -6.59 4.97
N TYR A 16 -12.84 -5.61 4.22
CA TYR A 16 -14.26 -5.27 4.19
C TYR A 16 -15.12 -6.42 3.64
N ILE A 17 -14.65 -7.06 2.56
CA ILE A 17 -15.29 -8.25 1.99
C ILE A 17 -15.19 -9.44 2.95
N GLU A 18 -14.04 -9.63 3.60
CA GLU A 18 -13.84 -10.70 4.58
C GLU A 18 -14.71 -10.56 5.84
N SER A 19 -15.10 -9.33 6.16
CA SER A 19 -16.02 -9.02 7.27
C SER A 19 -17.49 -9.24 6.91
N GLY A 20 -17.80 -9.63 5.66
CA GLY A 20 -19.16 -9.89 5.20
C GLY A 20 -19.98 -8.62 4.94
N ASN A 21 -19.32 -7.48 4.75
CA ASN A 21 -20.01 -6.21 4.56
C ASN A 21 -20.38 -5.94 3.09
N LEU A 22 -19.82 -6.69 2.14
CA LEU A 22 -20.15 -6.58 0.72
C LEU A 22 -21.37 -7.45 0.39
N LYS A 23 -22.36 -6.89 -0.32
CA LYS A 23 -23.54 -7.60 -0.80
C LYS A 23 -23.66 -7.49 -2.32
N ASP A 24 -24.21 -8.51 -2.96
CA ASP A 24 -24.58 -8.46 -4.38
C ASP A 24 -25.91 -7.69 -4.60
N ASP A 25 -26.28 -7.49 -5.87
CA ASP A 25 -27.52 -6.83 -6.26
C ASP A 25 -28.79 -7.58 -5.81
N GLN A 26 -28.65 -8.84 -5.38
CA GLN A 26 -29.71 -9.70 -4.87
C GLN A 26 -29.74 -9.74 -3.32
N GLY A 27 -28.83 -9.03 -2.65
CA GLY A 27 -28.74 -8.92 -1.20
C GLY A 27 -27.93 -10.02 -0.51
N ASN A 28 -27.30 -10.94 -1.26
CA ASN A 28 -26.46 -12.00 -0.68
C ASN A 28 -25.10 -11.44 -0.28
N VAL A 29 -24.59 -11.87 0.88
CA VAL A 29 -23.26 -11.47 1.36
C VAL A 29 -22.18 -12.15 0.53
N LEU A 30 -21.35 -11.33 -0.14
CA LEU A 30 -20.17 -11.78 -0.86
C LEU A 30 -19.01 -11.92 0.14
N GLY A 31 -18.93 -13.09 0.76
CA GLY A 31 -17.90 -13.42 1.75
C GLY A 31 -16.63 -14.01 1.15
N LYS A 32 -15.80 -14.61 2.02
CA LYS A 32 -14.58 -15.33 1.65
C LYS A 32 -14.87 -16.43 0.63
N GLY A 33 -14.04 -16.53 -0.40
CA GLY A 33 -14.19 -17.51 -1.49
C GLY A 33 -15.12 -17.08 -2.64
N SER A 34 -15.76 -15.91 -2.54
CA SER A 34 -16.48 -15.30 -3.67
C SER A 34 -15.50 -14.76 -4.72
N LEU A 35 -15.97 -14.57 -5.96
CA LEU A 35 -15.18 -13.93 -7.02
C LEU A 35 -14.74 -12.51 -6.64
N ALA A 36 -15.57 -11.78 -5.91
CA ALA A 36 -15.23 -10.46 -5.40
C ALA A 36 -14.10 -10.50 -4.37
N HIS A 37 -14.09 -11.50 -3.48
CA HIS A 37 -12.98 -11.73 -2.54
C HIS A 37 -11.69 -12.09 -3.28
N ALA A 38 -11.75 -12.98 -4.27
CA ALA A 38 -10.57 -13.34 -5.07
C ALA A 38 -9.97 -12.11 -5.80
N ALA A 39 -10.81 -11.25 -6.39
CA ALA A 39 -10.35 -10.02 -7.03
C ALA A 39 -9.70 -9.05 -6.04
N ALA A 40 -10.26 -8.90 -4.84
CA ALA A 40 -9.69 -8.05 -3.79
C ALA A 40 -8.36 -8.60 -3.24
N VAL A 41 -8.21 -9.92 -3.15
CA VAL A 41 -6.94 -10.57 -2.78
C VAL A 41 -5.85 -10.28 -3.81
N VAL A 42 -6.18 -10.31 -5.10
CA VAL A 42 -5.21 -9.94 -6.16
C VAL A 42 -4.81 -8.46 -6.04
N GLY A 43 -5.77 -7.56 -5.81
CA GLY A 43 -5.49 -6.14 -5.60
C GLY A 43 -4.56 -5.88 -4.41
N ASP A 44 -4.80 -6.55 -3.28
CA ASP A 44 -3.95 -6.45 -2.10
C ASP A 44 -2.53 -7.01 -2.34
N THR A 45 -2.42 -8.14 -3.02
CA THR A 45 -1.14 -8.75 -3.39
C THR A 45 -0.30 -7.83 -4.28
N VAL A 46 -0.94 -7.11 -5.21
CA VAL A 46 -0.28 -6.07 -6.03
C VAL A 46 0.10 -4.85 -5.18
N GLY A 47 -0.70 -4.52 -4.17
CA GLY A 47 -0.50 -3.40 -3.25
C GLY A 47 0.62 -3.62 -2.22
N ASP A 48 0.87 -4.85 -1.78
CA ASP A 48 1.82 -5.20 -0.71
C ASP A 48 3.23 -4.63 -0.94
N PRO A 49 3.87 -4.80 -2.11
CA PRO A 49 5.19 -4.20 -2.35
C PRO A 49 5.19 -2.68 -2.28
N PHE A 50 4.07 -2.03 -2.64
CA PHE A 50 3.95 -0.58 -2.65
C PHE A 50 3.73 0.02 -1.26
N LYS A 51 2.88 -0.60 -0.42
CA LYS A 51 2.60 -0.10 0.94
C LYS A 51 3.65 -0.54 1.97
N ASP A 52 4.21 -1.73 1.85
CA ASP A 52 5.07 -2.31 2.91
C ASP A 52 6.56 -2.20 2.59
N THR A 53 6.93 -2.05 1.32
CA THR A 53 8.35 -1.95 0.91
C THR A 53 8.66 -0.58 0.32
N ALA A 54 8.20 -0.28 -0.89
CA ALA A 54 8.66 0.89 -1.63
C ALA A 54 8.26 2.23 -0.99
N GLY A 55 7.02 2.35 -0.49
CA GLY A 55 6.51 3.58 0.08
C GLY A 55 7.24 4.04 1.34
N PRO A 56 7.40 3.20 2.39
CA PRO A 56 8.19 3.53 3.57
C PRO A 56 9.68 3.78 3.25
N SER A 57 10.28 2.98 2.36
CA SER A 57 11.69 3.14 1.99
C SER A 57 12.00 4.46 1.31
N LEU A 58 11.07 5.01 0.51
CA LEU A 58 11.29 6.29 -0.19
C LEU A 58 11.44 7.47 0.79
N HIS A 59 10.70 7.46 1.89
CA HIS A 59 10.80 8.48 2.93
C HIS A 59 12.16 8.45 3.63
N VAL A 60 12.66 7.24 3.92
CA VAL A 60 14.00 7.06 4.52
C VAL A 60 15.08 7.48 3.54
N LEU A 61 14.97 7.11 2.27
CA LEU A 61 15.93 7.48 1.22
C LEU A 61 16.12 9.00 1.15
N VAL A 62 15.03 9.77 1.08
CA VAL A 62 15.11 11.24 0.99
C VAL A 62 15.78 11.84 2.22
N LYS A 63 15.44 11.34 3.43
CA LYS A 63 16.07 11.82 4.67
C LYS A 63 17.55 11.50 4.73
N LEU A 64 17.94 10.28 4.37
CA LEU A 64 19.35 9.88 4.37
C LEU A 64 20.16 10.64 3.34
N LEU A 65 19.63 10.81 2.12
CA LEU A 65 20.29 11.61 1.09
C LEU A 65 20.48 13.06 1.55
N ALA A 66 19.47 13.69 2.15
CA ALA A 66 19.58 15.04 2.69
C ALA A 66 20.64 15.14 3.80
N THR A 67 20.68 14.19 4.73
CA THR A 67 21.69 14.18 5.81
C THR A 67 23.09 13.97 5.26
N ILE A 68 23.29 13.02 4.35
CA ILE A 68 24.61 12.73 3.75
C ILE A 68 25.10 13.93 2.95
N THR A 69 24.24 14.54 2.13
CA THR A 69 24.60 15.73 1.34
C THR A 69 24.97 16.91 2.22
N LEU A 70 24.26 17.14 3.33
CA LEU A 70 24.60 18.21 4.28
C LEU A 70 25.93 17.96 4.98
N VAL A 71 26.20 16.73 5.43
CA VAL A 71 27.47 16.37 6.10
C VAL A 71 28.66 16.48 5.15
N LEU A 72 28.48 16.08 3.88
CA LEU A 72 29.54 16.15 2.87
C LEU A 72 29.64 17.51 2.16
N ALA A 73 28.74 18.47 2.42
CA ALA A 73 28.74 19.77 1.76
C ALA A 73 30.09 20.52 1.84
N PRO A 74 30.83 20.53 2.97
CA PRO A 74 32.14 21.20 3.06
C PRO A 74 33.24 20.55 2.21
N LEU A 75 33.08 19.30 1.78
CA LEU A 75 34.02 18.64 0.87
C LEU A 75 33.85 19.07 -0.59
N PHE A 76 32.64 19.49 -0.97
CA PHE A 76 32.28 19.83 -2.34
C PHE A 76 32.22 21.34 -2.59
N ILE A 77 31.95 22.13 -1.54
CA ILE A 77 31.96 23.59 -1.61
C ILE A 77 33.36 24.07 -1.23
N ARG A 78 34.08 24.60 -2.24
CA ARG A 78 35.32 25.36 -2.06
C ARG A 78 35.01 26.83 -1.83
#